data_AF-A0A212K2C4-F1
#
_entry.id   AF-A0A212K2C4-F1
#
_cell.length_a   1.000
_cell.length_b   1.000
_cell.length_c   1.000
_cell.angle_alpha   90.00
_cell.angle_beta   90.00
_cell.angle_gamma   90.00
#
_symmetry.space_group_name_H-M   'P 1'
#
loop_
_entity.id
_entity.type
_entity.pdbx_description
1 polymer ?
#
loop_
_entity_poly.entity_id
_entity_poly.type
_entity_poly.pdbx_seq_one_letter_code
_entity_poly.pdbx_strand_id
1 'polypeptide(L)'
;MTNKRLTLNDELKPFFSTENQLIWDLIIENKTEELQPVLSEEDEFINKILAELFTEGKSDTLDVYDFVTIKEPNSSLFRDLVRFIFASDINGNYDEIKESILNKIFDFTPDMIEQLQKETQGYPMRPVSEVVIKEASSIRMSLNTLAYYFREKEDVEGLHFATVMRTKLTLSIMSNYKNIVGHDMIEAAKIQERVGETEAALVFYNAARENLKNELHWFVESPEMGASEDDVIMLQSLKEAYQSIDRLKNTAEFVQTCEIIDEILSREYVEYDFDEEDEED
;
A
#
# COMPACT_ATOMS: atom_id res chain seq x y z
N MET A 1 -8.90 10.55 22.72
CA MET A 1 -7.82 10.43 21.72
C MET A 1 -7.49 11.82 21.25
N THR A 2 -6.22 12.25 21.33
CA THR A 2 -5.79 13.52 20.76
C THR A 2 -5.79 13.38 19.24
N ASN A 3 -6.82 13.94 18.58
CA ASN A 3 -6.93 13.95 17.13
C ASN A 3 -5.87 14.92 16.55
N LYS A 4 -4.62 14.46 16.47
CA LYS A 4 -3.50 15.26 15.98
C LYS A 4 -3.71 15.47 14.49
N ARG A 5 -3.99 16.72 14.09
CA ARG A 5 -4.10 17.09 12.67
C ARG A 5 -2.80 16.82 11.94
N LEU A 6 -2.89 16.40 10.70
CA LEU A 6 -1.73 16.38 9.81
C LEU A 6 -1.20 17.80 9.63
N THR A 7 0.12 17.89 9.44
CA THR A 7 0.79 19.17 9.14
C THR A 7 1.40 19.05 7.75
N LEU A 8 1.17 20.05 6.91
CA LEU A 8 1.81 20.10 5.60
C LEU A 8 3.33 20.28 5.77
N ASN A 9 4.08 19.19 5.57
CA ASN A 9 5.54 19.12 5.68
C ASN A 9 6.17 18.82 4.31
N ASP A 10 7.50 18.75 4.24
CA ASP A 10 8.21 18.50 2.99
C ASP A 10 7.98 17.10 2.40
N GLU A 11 7.49 16.15 3.20
CA GLU A 11 7.09 14.82 2.74
C GLU A 11 5.72 14.83 2.05
N LEU A 12 4.78 15.66 2.54
CA LEU A 12 3.42 15.74 2.01
C LEU A 12 3.24 16.77 0.89
N LYS A 13 4.09 17.80 0.80
CA LYS A 13 4.00 18.79 -0.30
C LYS A 13 4.01 18.16 -1.70
N PRO A 14 4.92 17.21 -2.03
CA PRO A 14 4.93 16.59 -3.35
C PRO A 14 3.64 15.83 -3.69
N PHE A 15 2.88 15.36 -2.69
CA PHE A 15 1.62 14.64 -2.91
C PHE A 15 0.52 15.52 -3.50
N PHE A 16 0.57 16.84 -3.23
CA PHE A 16 -0.37 17.85 -3.73
C PHE A 16 0.12 18.59 -4.99
N SER A 17 1.39 18.43 -5.36
CA SER A 17 1.98 19.03 -6.57
C SER A 17 1.52 18.31 -7.84
N THR A 18 0.27 18.53 -8.23
CA THR A 18 -0.40 17.93 -9.39
C THR A 18 -0.89 18.98 -10.38
N GLU A 19 -1.45 18.55 -11.51
CA GLU A 19 -2.16 19.46 -12.44
C GLU A 19 -3.26 20.26 -11.73
N ASN A 20 -3.98 19.61 -10.80
CA ASN A 20 -5.04 20.23 -9.98
C ASN A 20 -4.51 20.83 -8.66
N GLN A 21 -3.24 21.24 -8.59
CA GLN A 21 -2.64 21.74 -7.34
C GLN A 21 -3.45 22.89 -6.72
N LEU A 22 -3.98 23.80 -7.54
CA LEU A 22 -4.78 24.94 -7.07
C LEU A 22 -5.98 24.49 -6.22
N ILE A 23 -6.67 23.41 -6.62
CA ILE A 23 -7.82 22.88 -5.89
C ILE A 23 -7.40 22.44 -4.49
N TRP A 24 -6.31 21.67 -4.39
CA TRP A 24 -5.80 21.18 -3.11
C TRP A 24 -5.33 22.31 -2.20
N ASP A 25 -4.62 23.29 -2.77
CA ASP A 25 -4.15 24.47 -2.03
C ASP A 25 -5.34 25.27 -1.46
N LEU A 26 -6.39 25.51 -2.24
CA LEU A 26 -7.59 26.21 -1.79
C LEU A 26 -8.34 25.46 -0.67
N ILE A 27 -8.39 24.13 -0.73
CA ILE A 27 -8.97 23.30 0.34
C ILE A 27 -8.11 23.40 1.61
N ILE A 28 -6.79 23.24 1.49
CA ILE A 28 -5.84 23.33 2.62
C ILE A 28 -5.93 24.71 3.28
N GLU A 29 -6.07 25.79 2.50
CA GLU A 29 -6.14 27.18 2.98
C GLU A 29 -7.53 27.63 3.43
N ASN A 30 -8.55 26.76 3.38
CA ASN A 30 -9.94 27.07 3.75
C ASN A 30 -10.61 28.15 2.87
N LYS A 31 -10.25 28.21 1.59
CA LYS A 31 -10.74 29.24 0.64
C LYS A 31 -11.89 28.72 -0.22
N THR A 32 -12.99 28.28 0.40
CA THR A 32 -14.12 27.65 -0.31
C THR A 32 -14.80 28.57 -1.32
N GLU A 33 -14.85 29.89 -1.05
CA GLU A 33 -15.43 30.87 -1.97
C GLU A 33 -14.65 30.97 -3.27
N GLU A 34 -13.31 30.85 -3.20
CA GLU A 34 -12.42 30.84 -4.36
C GLU A 34 -12.40 29.45 -5.05
N LEU A 35 -12.69 28.39 -4.31
CA LEU A 35 -12.73 27.01 -4.82
C LEU A 35 -13.91 26.76 -5.77
N GLN A 36 -15.11 27.23 -5.43
CA GLN A 36 -16.33 26.98 -6.22
C GLN A 36 -16.24 27.35 -7.71
N PRO A 37 -15.72 28.54 -8.11
CA PRO A 37 -15.57 28.85 -9.52
C PRO A 37 -14.56 27.92 -10.22
N VAL A 38 -13.46 27.56 -9.56
CA VAL A 38 -12.44 26.64 -10.12
C VAL A 38 -13.03 25.26 -10.41
N LEU A 39 -13.81 24.71 -9.46
CA LEU A 39 -14.48 23.41 -9.64
C LEU A 39 -15.50 23.40 -10.79
N SER A 40 -16.00 24.57 -11.20
CA SER A 40 -17.01 24.70 -12.25
C SER A 40 -16.41 24.84 -13.65
N GLU A 41 -15.12 25.15 -13.77
CA GLU A 41 -14.44 25.40 -15.05
C GLU A 41 -13.87 24.12 -15.69
N GLU A 42 -13.59 23.11 -14.88
CA GLU A 42 -12.92 21.87 -15.31
C GLU A 42 -13.88 20.68 -15.31
N ASP A 43 -14.03 20.01 -16.46
CA ASP A 43 -14.91 18.84 -16.65
C ASP A 43 -14.24 17.54 -16.17
N GLU A 44 -13.81 17.53 -14.91
CA GLU A 44 -13.24 16.35 -14.24
C GLU A 44 -14.21 15.78 -13.21
N PHE A 45 -14.23 14.44 -13.09
CA PHE A 45 -15.10 13.74 -12.13
C PHE A 45 -14.87 14.20 -10.68
N ILE A 46 -13.61 14.40 -10.29
CA ILE A 46 -13.28 14.88 -8.94
C ILE A 46 -13.87 16.27 -8.69
N ASN A 47 -13.83 17.17 -9.67
CA ASN A 47 -14.32 18.53 -9.50
C ASN A 47 -15.83 18.57 -9.28
N LYS A 48 -16.56 17.75 -10.03
CA LYS A 48 -17.99 17.55 -9.84
C LYS A 48 -18.30 16.99 -8.44
N ILE A 49 -17.55 15.98 -8.00
CA ILE A 49 -17.72 15.38 -6.66
C ILE A 49 -17.46 16.42 -5.57
N LEU A 50 -16.35 17.16 -5.66
CA LEU A 50 -16.01 18.21 -4.69
C LEU A 50 -17.06 19.33 -4.67
N ALA A 51 -17.55 19.75 -5.84
CA ALA A 51 -18.58 20.78 -5.94
C ALA A 51 -19.86 20.35 -5.21
N GLU A 52 -20.34 19.12 -5.45
CA GLU A 52 -21.49 18.54 -4.75
C GLU A 52 -21.24 18.46 -3.24
N LEU A 53 -20.08 17.97 -2.79
CA LEU A 53 -19.76 17.87 -1.37
C LEU A 53 -19.75 19.23 -0.66
N PHE A 54 -19.13 20.25 -1.26
CA PHE A 54 -19.04 21.58 -0.64
C PHE A 54 -20.35 22.38 -0.70
N THR A 55 -21.28 22.01 -1.59
CA THR A 55 -22.58 22.72 -1.75
C THR A 55 -23.74 21.99 -1.05
N GLU A 56 -23.79 20.66 -1.14
CA GLU A 56 -24.88 19.82 -0.67
C GLU A 56 -24.50 18.97 0.55
N GLY A 57 -23.21 18.86 0.88
CA GLY A 57 -22.70 18.01 1.98
C GLY A 57 -22.63 16.52 1.62
N LYS A 58 -23.00 16.15 0.40
CA LYS A 58 -22.98 14.78 -0.15
C LYS A 58 -22.68 14.84 -1.64
N SER A 59 -22.29 13.72 -2.25
CA SER A 59 -22.10 13.63 -3.70
C SER A 59 -22.85 12.46 -4.28
N ASP A 60 -23.93 12.78 -5.01
CA ASP A 60 -24.69 11.79 -5.78
C ASP A 60 -23.82 11.22 -6.91
N THR A 61 -22.88 12.01 -7.46
CA THR A 61 -21.91 11.54 -8.45
C THR A 61 -20.99 10.46 -7.88
N LEU A 62 -20.47 10.65 -6.67
CA LEU A 62 -19.64 9.65 -6.00
C LEU A 62 -20.46 8.40 -5.66
N ASP A 63 -21.70 8.58 -5.19
CA ASP A 63 -22.58 7.50 -4.75
C ASP A 63 -22.92 6.50 -5.86
N VAL A 64 -22.99 6.97 -7.12
CA VAL A 64 -23.31 6.12 -8.28
C VAL A 64 -22.08 5.74 -9.10
N TYR A 65 -20.88 6.19 -8.72
CA TYR A 65 -19.66 5.89 -9.47
C TYR A 65 -19.28 4.41 -9.31
N ASP A 66 -19.03 3.76 -10.44
CA ASP A 66 -18.63 2.36 -10.48
C ASP A 66 -17.11 2.21 -10.39
N PHE A 67 -16.61 2.00 -9.17
CA PHE A 67 -15.21 1.64 -8.89
C PHE A 67 -14.92 0.16 -9.12
N VAL A 68 -15.93 -0.70 -9.20
CA VAL A 68 -15.75 -2.15 -9.28
C VAL A 68 -15.35 -2.57 -10.69
N THR A 69 -15.96 -1.99 -11.72
CA THR A 69 -15.52 -2.22 -13.10
C THR A 69 -14.16 -1.55 -13.33
N ILE A 70 -13.12 -2.35 -13.53
CA ILE A 70 -11.73 -1.87 -13.66
C ILE A 70 -11.53 -1.18 -15.01
N LYS A 71 -11.35 0.13 -14.96
CA LYS A 71 -11.14 0.99 -16.13
C LYS A 71 -10.45 2.28 -15.70
N GLU A 72 -9.78 2.93 -16.64
CA GLU A 72 -9.41 4.32 -16.44
C GLU A 72 -10.70 5.18 -16.38
N PRO A 73 -10.80 6.19 -15.49
CA PRO A 73 -9.75 6.72 -14.62
C PRO A 73 -9.88 6.31 -13.12
N ASN A 74 -10.40 5.12 -12.78
CA ASN A 74 -10.74 4.73 -11.39
C ASN A 74 -9.61 5.03 -10.38
N SER A 75 -8.38 4.65 -10.70
CA SER A 75 -7.22 4.81 -9.82
C SER A 75 -6.82 6.26 -9.60
N SER A 76 -7.00 7.14 -10.61
CA SER A 76 -6.76 8.57 -10.44
C SER A 76 -7.79 9.16 -9.51
N LEU A 77 -9.08 8.86 -9.74
CA LEU A 77 -10.16 9.33 -8.88
C LEU A 77 -9.98 8.83 -7.43
N PHE A 78 -9.63 7.56 -7.24
CA PHE A 78 -9.33 7.00 -5.92
C PHE A 78 -8.23 7.81 -5.21
N ARG A 79 -7.14 8.11 -5.92
CA ARG A 79 -6.02 8.90 -5.40
C ARG A 79 -6.46 10.32 -5.05
N ASP A 80 -7.32 10.93 -5.84
CA ASP A 80 -7.84 12.27 -5.58
C ASP A 80 -8.78 12.32 -4.37
N LEU A 81 -9.57 11.26 -4.13
CA LEU A 81 -10.33 11.10 -2.88
C LEU A 81 -9.39 10.97 -1.67
N VAL A 82 -8.28 10.23 -1.79
CA VAL A 82 -7.24 10.17 -0.75
C VAL A 82 -6.59 11.54 -0.54
N ARG A 83 -6.31 12.30 -1.60
CA ARG A 83 -5.80 13.69 -1.48
C ARG A 83 -6.78 14.58 -0.73
N PHE A 84 -8.07 14.48 -1.04
CA PHE A 84 -9.10 15.23 -0.34
C PHE A 84 -9.10 14.94 1.17
N ILE A 85 -8.92 13.67 1.57
CA ILE A 85 -8.82 13.29 2.99
C ILE A 85 -7.64 13.99 3.67
N PHE A 86 -6.46 13.98 3.04
CA PHE A 86 -5.28 14.65 3.60
C PHE A 86 -5.47 16.17 3.65
N ALA A 87 -5.94 16.78 2.56
CA ALA A 87 -6.16 18.23 2.48
C ALA A 87 -7.15 18.70 3.55
N SER A 88 -8.27 18.00 3.69
CA SER A 88 -9.31 18.31 4.70
C SER A 88 -8.78 18.12 6.12
N ASP A 89 -7.98 17.10 6.36
CA ASP A 89 -7.40 16.88 7.70
C ASP A 89 -6.35 17.93 8.09
N ILE A 90 -5.49 18.33 7.15
CA ILE A 90 -4.51 19.41 7.34
C ILE A 90 -5.24 20.72 7.63
N ASN A 91 -6.26 21.03 6.82
CA ASN A 91 -7.11 22.20 7.01
C ASN A 91 -7.82 22.18 8.38
N GLY A 92 -8.33 21.00 8.75
CA GLY A 92 -9.03 20.75 9.99
C GLY A 92 -10.44 21.34 10.05
N ASN A 93 -11.01 21.69 8.90
CA ASN A 93 -12.45 21.83 8.70
C ASN A 93 -12.95 20.66 7.84
N TYR A 94 -14.27 20.54 7.70
CA TYR A 94 -14.92 19.51 6.87
C TYR A 94 -14.77 18.06 7.35
N ASP A 95 -14.65 17.84 8.67
CA ASP A 95 -14.53 16.48 9.23
C ASP A 95 -15.69 15.58 8.79
N GLU A 96 -16.94 16.07 8.76
CA GLU A 96 -18.10 15.29 8.30
C GLU A 96 -17.98 14.86 6.83
N ILE A 97 -17.50 15.74 5.95
CA ILE A 97 -17.29 15.45 4.53
C ILE A 97 -16.14 14.45 4.38
N LYS A 98 -15.02 14.67 5.10
CA LYS A 98 -13.87 13.76 5.13
C LYS A 98 -14.28 12.36 5.58
N GLU A 99 -15.06 12.24 6.65
CA GLU A 99 -15.58 10.97 7.15
C GLU A 99 -16.52 10.30 6.14
N SER A 100 -17.36 11.06 5.45
CA SER A 100 -18.22 10.52 4.38
C SER A 100 -17.39 9.89 3.25
N ILE A 101 -16.31 10.56 2.81
CA ILE A 101 -15.40 10.04 1.78
C ILE A 101 -14.63 8.81 2.27
N LEU A 102 -14.14 8.82 3.51
CA LEU A 102 -13.49 7.66 4.12
C LEU A 102 -14.42 6.45 4.14
N ASN A 103 -15.67 6.62 4.58
CA ASN A 103 -16.67 5.55 4.58
C ASN A 103 -16.92 5.01 3.17
N LYS A 104 -17.02 5.89 2.16
CA LYS A 104 -17.17 5.45 0.77
C LYS A 104 -15.98 4.62 0.31
N ILE A 105 -14.76 5.05 0.59
CA ILE A 105 -13.54 4.27 0.29
C ILE A 105 -13.60 2.90 0.96
N PHE A 106 -14.02 2.84 2.22
CA PHE A 106 -14.17 1.58 2.94
C PHE A 106 -15.22 0.66 2.33
N ASP A 107 -16.33 1.22 1.84
CA ASP A 107 -17.43 0.47 1.25
C ASP A 107 -17.04 -0.16 -0.10
N PHE A 108 -16.47 0.60 -1.04
CA PHE A 108 -16.24 0.10 -2.41
C PHE A 108 -14.91 -0.65 -2.59
N THR A 109 -13.89 -0.40 -1.77
CA THR A 109 -12.54 -0.95 -1.97
C THR A 109 -12.48 -2.48 -1.89
N PRO A 110 -13.17 -3.17 -0.96
CA PRO A 110 -13.17 -4.62 -0.90
C PRO A 110 -13.63 -5.27 -2.21
N ASP A 111 -14.74 -4.79 -2.77
CA ASP A 111 -15.33 -5.32 -4.01
C ASP A 111 -14.45 -5.02 -5.23
N MET A 112 -13.89 -3.81 -5.30
CA MET A 112 -12.92 -3.42 -6.33
C MET A 112 -11.67 -4.33 -6.30
N ILE A 113 -11.13 -4.62 -5.11
CA ILE A 113 -9.96 -5.49 -4.96
C ILE A 113 -10.32 -6.95 -5.28
N GLU A 114 -11.50 -7.42 -4.91
CA GLU A 114 -11.95 -8.76 -5.29
C GLU A 114 -12.06 -8.89 -6.82
N GLN A 115 -12.57 -7.87 -7.51
CA GLN A 115 -12.62 -7.85 -8.96
C GLN A 115 -11.21 -7.84 -9.58
N LEU A 116 -10.29 -7.03 -9.06
CA LEU A 116 -8.88 -7.07 -9.49
C LEU A 116 -8.26 -8.45 -9.29
N GLN A 117 -8.50 -9.10 -8.14
CA GLN A 117 -8.02 -10.46 -7.87
C GLN A 117 -8.52 -11.49 -8.90
N LYS A 118 -9.78 -11.38 -9.33
CA LYS A 118 -10.36 -12.23 -10.38
C LYS A 118 -9.70 -11.98 -11.73
N GLU A 119 -9.48 -10.71 -12.09
CA GLU A 119 -8.87 -10.34 -13.37
C GLU A 119 -7.39 -10.70 -13.46
N THR A 120 -6.68 -10.68 -12.33
CA THR A 120 -5.25 -11.03 -12.23
C THR A 120 -5.03 -12.52 -11.94
N GLN A 121 -6.07 -13.35 -11.91
CA GLN A 121 -5.92 -14.75 -11.53
C GLN A 121 -4.98 -15.50 -12.49
N GLY A 122 -3.91 -16.06 -11.93
CA GLY A 122 -2.86 -16.78 -12.68
C GLY A 122 -1.74 -15.89 -13.20
N TYR A 123 -1.75 -14.58 -12.91
CA TYR A 123 -0.60 -13.70 -13.14
C TYR A 123 0.59 -14.14 -12.26
N PRO A 124 1.83 -14.11 -12.76
CA PRO A 124 2.26 -13.62 -14.08
C PRO A 124 2.29 -14.67 -15.20
N MET A 125 1.98 -15.94 -14.91
CA MET A 125 2.00 -17.01 -15.92
C MET A 125 0.91 -16.81 -17.00
N ARG A 126 -0.18 -16.14 -16.64
CA ARG A 126 -1.24 -15.70 -17.56
C ARG A 126 -1.09 -14.19 -17.82
N PRO A 127 -1.04 -13.76 -19.08
CA PRO A 127 -1.08 -12.35 -19.43
C PRO A 127 -2.35 -11.67 -18.90
N VAL A 128 -2.18 -10.47 -18.35
CA VAL A 128 -3.26 -9.59 -17.87
C VAL A 128 -3.19 -8.28 -18.63
N SER A 129 -4.34 -7.63 -18.83
CA SER A 129 -4.39 -6.32 -19.47
C SER A 129 -3.51 -5.30 -18.74
N GLU A 130 -2.75 -4.51 -19.50
CA GLU A 130 -1.91 -3.45 -18.95
C GLU A 130 -2.71 -2.45 -18.12
N VAL A 131 -3.95 -2.14 -18.55
CA VAL A 131 -4.87 -1.27 -17.82
C VAL A 131 -5.12 -1.79 -16.41
N VAL A 132 -5.37 -3.11 -16.26
CA VAL A 132 -5.64 -3.74 -14.96
C VAL A 132 -4.41 -3.64 -14.05
N ILE A 133 -3.22 -3.91 -14.58
CA ILE A 133 -1.96 -3.83 -13.83
C ILE A 133 -1.69 -2.38 -13.38
N LYS A 134 -1.87 -1.41 -14.28
CA LYS A 134 -1.67 0.02 -14.01
C LYS A 134 -2.64 0.55 -12.96
N GLU A 135 -3.92 0.21 -13.09
CA GLU A 135 -4.97 0.58 -12.14
C GLU A 135 -4.69 -0.03 -10.76
N ALA A 136 -4.42 -1.34 -10.68
CA ALA A 136 -4.09 -2.03 -9.44
C ALA A 136 -2.85 -1.44 -8.75
N SER A 137 -1.79 -1.15 -9.52
CA SER A 137 -0.55 -0.57 -9.00
C SER A 137 -0.78 0.83 -8.41
N SER A 138 -1.59 1.64 -9.09
CA SER A 138 -1.92 3.01 -8.66
C SER A 138 -2.83 3.03 -7.42
N ILE A 139 -3.80 2.11 -7.36
CA ILE A 139 -4.65 1.91 -6.17
C ILE A 139 -3.80 1.41 -5.00
N ARG A 140 -2.89 0.45 -5.22
CA ARG A 140 -1.96 -0.04 -4.20
C ARG A 140 -1.13 1.10 -3.60
N MET A 141 -0.60 2.00 -4.44
CA MET A 141 0.14 3.18 -3.98
C MET A 141 -0.74 4.09 -3.12
N SER A 142 -1.98 4.32 -3.54
CA SER A 142 -2.93 5.16 -2.79
C SER A 142 -3.31 4.54 -1.44
N LEU A 143 -3.45 3.22 -1.36
CA LEU A 143 -3.64 2.49 -0.10
C LEU A 143 -2.42 2.58 0.81
N ASN A 144 -1.21 2.62 0.25
CA ASN A 144 0.01 2.86 1.03
C ASN A 144 0.00 4.26 1.67
N THR A 145 -0.40 5.28 0.91
CA THR A 145 -0.60 6.64 1.42
C THR A 145 -1.67 6.68 2.50
N LEU A 146 -2.77 5.96 2.31
CA LEU A 146 -3.84 5.88 3.31
C LEU A 146 -3.40 5.12 4.58
N ALA A 147 -2.55 4.09 4.46
CA ALA A 147 -1.94 3.43 5.61
C ALA A 147 -1.04 4.40 6.40
N TYR A 148 -0.26 5.25 5.73
CA TYR A 148 0.49 6.33 6.39
C TYR A 148 -0.44 7.27 7.15
N TYR A 149 -1.55 7.70 6.53
CA TYR A 149 -2.56 8.56 7.19
C TYR A 149 -3.03 7.94 8.50
N PHE A 150 -3.53 6.70 8.47
CA PHE A 150 -4.04 6.05 9.68
C PHE A 150 -2.97 5.79 10.74
N ARG A 151 -1.72 5.56 10.32
CA ARG A 151 -0.59 5.45 11.24
C ARG A 151 -0.36 6.75 12.01
N GLU A 152 -0.35 7.89 11.33
CA GLU A 152 -0.21 9.21 11.97
C GLU A 152 -1.39 9.56 12.87
N LYS A 153 -2.58 9.01 12.57
CA LYS A 153 -3.80 9.17 13.38
C LYS A 153 -3.92 8.20 14.55
N GLU A 154 -2.99 7.25 14.67
CA GLU A 154 -3.10 6.14 15.63
C GLU A 154 -4.40 5.34 15.47
N ASP A 155 -5.00 5.36 14.28
CA ASP A 155 -6.21 4.62 13.94
C ASP A 155 -5.84 3.20 13.49
N VAL A 156 -5.95 2.26 14.41
CA VAL A 156 -5.53 0.87 14.17
C VAL A 156 -6.47 0.15 13.21
N GLU A 157 -7.78 0.47 13.23
CA GLU A 157 -8.78 -0.17 12.37
C GLU A 157 -8.62 0.29 10.92
N GLY A 158 -8.47 1.61 10.70
CA GLY A 158 -8.18 2.15 9.38
C GLY A 158 -6.83 1.65 8.83
N LEU A 159 -5.81 1.58 9.69
CA LEU A 159 -4.49 1.05 9.31
C LEU A 159 -4.56 -0.43 8.92
N HIS A 160 -5.33 -1.23 9.65
CA HIS A 160 -5.60 -2.64 9.32
C HIS A 160 -6.25 -2.77 7.95
N PHE A 161 -7.33 -2.02 7.72
CA PHE A 161 -8.03 -2.00 6.44
C PHE A 161 -7.08 -1.68 5.28
N ALA A 162 -6.39 -0.54 5.34
CA ALA A 162 -5.53 -0.07 4.25
C ALA A 162 -4.39 -1.07 3.97
N THR A 163 -3.78 -1.62 5.01
CA THR A 163 -2.64 -2.55 4.86
C THR A 163 -3.07 -3.91 4.31
N VAL A 164 -4.19 -4.47 4.79
CA VAL A 164 -4.70 -5.74 4.27
C VAL A 164 -5.12 -5.60 2.81
N MET A 165 -5.80 -4.52 2.46
CA MET A 165 -6.21 -4.23 1.08
C MET A 165 -4.99 -4.03 0.17
N ARG A 166 -3.98 -3.28 0.61
CA ARG A 166 -2.70 -3.13 -0.11
C ARG A 166 -2.03 -4.49 -0.34
N THR A 167 -1.96 -5.31 0.71
CA THR A 167 -1.33 -6.65 0.66
C THR A 167 -2.04 -7.56 -0.35
N LYS A 168 -3.38 -7.55 -0.39
CA LYS A 168 -4.15 -8.31 -1.39
C LYS A 168 -3.75 -7.95 -2.82
N LEU A 169 -3.57 -6.65 -3.11
CA LEU A 169 -3.11 -6.20 -4.43
C LEU A 169 -1.68 -6.64 -4.71
N THR A 170 -0.77 -6.56 -3.73
CA THR A 170 0.61 -7.05 -3.87
C THR A 170 0.64 -8.52 -4.28
N LEU A 171 -0.18 -9.36 -3.66
CA LEU A 171 -0.26 -10.78 -4.00
C LEU A 171 -0.85 -11.03 -5.39
N SER A 172 -1.71 -10.13 -5.87
CA SER A 172 -2.30 -10.21 -7.20
C SER A 172 -1.36 -9.82 -8.33
N ILE A 173 -0.65 -8.70 -8.18
CA ILE A 173 0.08 -8.06 -9.28
C ILE A 173 1.59 -8.02 -9.09
N MET A 174 2.10 -8.37 -7.91
CA MET A 174 3.53 -8.30 -7.58
C MET A 174 4.06 -9.59 -6.95
N SER A 175 3.41 -10.73 -7.18
CA SER A 175 3.75 -12.02 -6.55
C SER A 175 5.19 -12.51 -6.78
N ASN A 176 5.85 -12.03 -7.84
CA ASN A 176 7.25 -12.31 -8.15
C ASN A 176 8.26 -11.38 -7.45
N TYR A 177 7.81 -10.24 -6.90
CA TYR A 177 8.69 -9.29 -6.21
C TYR A 177 8.77 -9.65 -4.73
N LYS A 178 9.69 -10.56 -4.39
CA LYS A 178 9.77 -11.20 -3.07
C LYS A 178 10.04 -10.22 -1.93
N ASN A 179 10.86 -9.20 -2.16
CA ASN A 179 11.10 -8.08 -1.25
C ASN A 179 9.79 -7.36 -0.88
N ILE A 180 8.92 -7.09 -1.87
CA ILE A 180 7.65 -6.37 -1.66
C ILE A 180 6.60 -7.29 -1.01
N VAL A 181 6.48 -8.52 -1.49
CA VAL A 181 5.54 -9.52 -0.94
C VAL A 181 5.83 -9.80 0.53
N GLY A 182 7.11 -10.03 0.86
CA GLY A 182 7.55 -10.28 2.22
C GLY A 182 7.22 -9.11 3.15
N HIS A 183 7.64 -7.91 2.77
CA HIS A 183 7.39 -6.69 3.53
C HIS A 183 5.90 -6.50 3.83
N ASP A 184 5.04 -6.61 2.82
CA ASP A 184 3.60 -6.37 2.98
C ASP A 184 2.92 -7.43 3.85
N MET A 185 3.27 -8.71 3.70
CA MET A 185 2.73 -9.77 4.55
C MET A 185 3.15 -9.60 6.02
N ILE A 186 4.40 -9.20 6.27
CA ILE A 186 4.88 -8.92 7.63
C ILE A 186 4.16 -7.71 8.24
N GLU A 187 3.99 -6.63 7.48
CA GLU A 187 3.25 -5.47 7.97
C GLU A 187 1.79 -5.81 8.31
N ALA A 188 1.13 -6.57 7.43
CA ALA A 188 -0.22 -7.06 7.68
C ALA A 188 -0.29 -7.93 8.95
N ALA A 189 0.66 -8.85 9.13
CA ALA A 189 0.73 -9.72 10.31
C ALA A 189 0.88 -8.91 11.61
N LYS A 190 1.79 -7.93 11.64
CA LYS A 190 2.00 -7.04 12.79
C LYS A 190 0.73 -6.28 13.17
N ILE A 191 -0.02 -5.80 12.18
CA ILE A 191 -1.26 -5.07 12.45
C ILE A 191 -2.35 -6.01 12.97
N GLN A 192 -2.43 -7.24 12.46
CA GLN A 192 -3.33 -8.27 13.01
C GLN A 192 -3.01 -8.57 14.48
N GLU A 193 -1.73 -8.65 14.86
CA GLU A 193 -1.36 -8.77 16.28
C GLU A 193 -1.80 -7.57 17.11
N ARG A 194 -1.66 -6.34 16.57
CA ARG A 194 -2.07 -5.11 17.27
C ARG A 194 -3.56 -5.03 17.53
N VAL A 195 -4.40 -5.61 16.67
CA VAL A 195 -5.85 -5.71 16.88
C VAL A 195 -6.28 -6.94 17.71
N GLY A 196 -5.32 -7.77 18.14
CA GLY A 196 -5.58 -8.95 18.97
C GLY A 196 -5.91 -10.23 18.19
N GLU A 197 -5.82 -10.21 16.86
CA GLU A 197 -6.15 -11.32 15.97
C GLU A 197 -4.91 -12.22 15.74
N THR A 198 -4.45 -12.88 16.79
CA THR A 198 -3.22 -13.69 16.76
C THR A 198 -3.25 -14.82 15.73
N GLU A 199 -4.39 -15.49 15.55
CA GLU A 199 -4.52 -16.56 14.55
C GLU A 199 -4.41 -16.01 13.13
N ALA A 200 -5.04 -14.86 12.84
CA ALA A 200 -4.91 -14.19 11.56
C ALA A 200 -3.48 -13.70 11.31
N ALA A 201 -2.79 -13.18 12.33
CA ALA A 201 -1.39 -12.81 12.23
C ALA A 201 -0.51 -14.02 11.87
N LEU A 202 -0.74 -15.17 12.51
CA LEU A 202 -0.04 -16.42 12.18
C LEU A 202 -0.28 -16.85 10.73
N VAL A 203 -1.48 -16.65 10.17
CA VAL A 203 -1.75 -16.94 8.75
C VAL A 203 -0.81 -16.12 7.85
N PHE A 204 -0.68 -14.81 8.09
CA PHE A 204 0.22 -13.96 7.32
C PHE A 204 1.70 -14.29 7.52
N TYR A 205 2.15 -14.55 8.76
CA TYR A 205 3.54 -14.95 9.00
C TYR A 205 3.88 -16.28 8.33
N ASN A 206 2.98 -17.27 8.39
CA ASN A 206 3.21 -18.53 7.67
C ASN A 206 3.17 -18.32 6.16
N ALA A 207 2.27 -17.48 5.64
CA ALA A 207 2.25 -17.15 4.22
C ALA A 207 3.56 -16.50 3.74
N ALA A 208 4.11 -15.56 4.53
CA ALA A 208 5.41 -14.93 4.24
C ALA A 208 6.52 -15.99 4.22
N ARG A 209 6.59 -16.84 5.25
CA ARG A 209 7.54 -17.95 5.32
C ARG A 209 7.44 -18.86 4.10
N GLU A 210 6.25 -19.33 3.75
CA GLU A 210 6.07 -20.25 2.61
C GLU A 210 6.45 -19.62 1.26
N ASN A 211 6.26 -18.30 1.11
CA ASN A 211 6.58 -17.59 -0.13
C ASN A 211 8.07 -17.30 -0.32
N LEU A 212 8.84 -17.26 0.78
CA LEU A 212 10.23 -16.77 0.80
C LEU A 212 11.26 -17.85 1.20
N LYS A 213 10.87 -18.91 1.89
CA LYS A 213 11.82 -19.89 2.46
C LYS A 213 12.76 -20.53 1.44
N ASN A 214 12.35 -20.65 0.18
CA ASN A 214 13.15 -21.27 -0.87
C ASN A 214 14.27 -20.35 -1.37
N GLU A 215 14.15 -19.03 -1.16
CA GLU A 215 15.18 -18.05 -1.57
C GLU A 215 16.49 -18.26 -0.79
N LEU A 216 16.43 -18.84 0.42
CA LEU A 216 17.62 -19.19 1.20
C LEU A 216 18.53 -20.20 0.48
N HIS A 217 17.97 -21.04 -0.39
CA HIS A 217 18.74 -22.10 -1.04
C HIS A 217 19.88 -21.52 -1.88
N TRP A 218 19.63 -20.43 -2.60
CA TRP A 218 20.63 -19.78 -3.45
C TRP A 218 21.84 -19.29 -2.65
N PHE A 219 21.60 -18.64 -1.51
CA PHE A 219 22.66 -18.15 -0.61
C PHE A 219 23.44 -19.27 0.08
N VAL A 220 22.81 -20.44 0.29
CA VAL A 220 23.48 -21.62 0.84
C VAL A 220 24.39 -22.27 -0.21
N GLU A 221 23.99 -22.24 -1.48
CA GLU A 221 24.79 -22.75 -2.59
C GLU A 221 25.91 -21.80 -3.03
N SER A 222 25.76 -20.50 -2.75
CA SER A 222 26.70 -19.42 -3.11
C SER A 222 27.21 -18.69 -1.85
N PRO A 223 28.01 -19.36 -0.98
CA PRO A 223 28.41 -18.83 0.33
C PRO A 223 29.25 -17.55 0.28
N GLU A 224 29.89 -17.27 -0.86
CA GLU A 224 30.65 -16.06 -1.14
C GLU A 224 29.79 -14.83 -1.45
N MET A 225 28.52 -15.02 -1.82
CA MET A 225 27.63 -13.93 -2.20
C MET A 225 26.88 -13.36 -1.01
N GLY A 226 26.98 -12.03 -0.82
CA GLY A 226 26.11 -11.27 0.06
C GLY A 226 24.77 -10.91 -0.56
N ALA A 227 23.88 -10.37 0.28
CA ALA A 227 22.53 -9.96 -0.11
C ALA A 227 22.53 -8.58 -0.77
N SER A 228 21.87 -8.44 -1.94
CA SER A 228 21.58 -7.14 -2.52
C SER A 228 20.60 -6.34 -1.64
N GLU A 229 20.35 -5.05 -1.95
CA GLU A 229 19.40 -4.23 -1.18
C GLU A 229 17.99 -4.85 -1.13
N ASP A 230 17.51 -5.40 -2.24
CA ASP A 230 16.21 -6.07 -2.30
C ASP A 230 16.21 -7.40 -1.53
N ASP A 231 17.31 -8.15 -1.60
CA ASP A 231 17.47 -9.39 -0.84
C ASP A 231 17.48 -9.12 0.66
N VAL A 232 18.09 -8.01 1.10
CA VAL A 232 18.09 -7.62 2.52
C VAL A 232 16.66 -7.44 3.03
N ILE A 233 15.80 -6.75 2.29
CA ILE A 233 14.39 -6.54 2.66
C ILE A 233 13.65 -7.89 2.74
N MET A 234 13.89 -8.75 1.74
CA MET A 234 13.27 -10.07 1.64
C MET A 234 13.71 -11.02 2.78
N LEU A 235 15.01 -11.10 3.04
CA LEU A 235 15.62 -11.92 4.10
C LEU A 235 15.21 -11.43 5.50
N GLN A 236 15.17 -10.11 5.72
CA GLN A 236 14.66 -9.54 6.97
C GLN A 236 13.18 -9.90 7.19
N SER A 237 12.37 -9.84 6.13
CA SER A 237 10.96 -10.24 6.20
C SER A 237 10.81 -11.73 6.53
N LEU A 238 11.62 -12.60 5.91
CA LEU A 238 11.62 -14.04 6.19
C LEU A 238 12.09 -14.32 7.63
N LYS A 239 13.16 -13.69 8.09
CA LYS A 239 13.64 -13.81 9.47
C LYS A 239 12.56 -13.40 10.46
N GLU A 240 11.90 -12.27 10.22
CA GLU A 240 10.84 -11.78 11.08
C GLU A 240 9.62 -12.71 11.10
N ALA A 241 9.28 -13.34 9.97
CA ALA A 241 8.25 -14.38 9.93
C ALA A 241 8.59 -15.54 10.87
N TYR A 242 9.81 -16.08 10.76
CA TYR A 242 10.27 -17.19 11.59
C TYR A 242 10.25 -16.84 13.09
N GLN A 243 10.84 -15.69 13.45
CA GLN A 243 10.89 -15.23 14.84
C GLN A 243 9.50 -15.00 15.42
N SER A 244 8.58 -14.44 14.62
CA SER A 244 7.21 -14.18 15.07
C SER A 244 6.41 -15.46 15.23
N ILE A 245 6.58 -16.44 14.35
CA ILE A 245 5.95 -17.77 14.50
C ILE A 245 6.43 -18.45 15.77
N ASP A 246 7.75 -18.48 16.01
CA ASP A 246 8.32 -19.08 17.22
C ASP A 246 7.83 -18.38 18.48
N ARG A 247 7.82 -17.04 18.48
CA ARG A 247 7.30 -16.24 19.60
C ARG A 247 5.82 -16.54 19.88
N LEU A 248 4.97 -16.55 18.84
CA LEU A 248 3.53 -16.72 18.99
C LEU A 248 3.14 -18.16 19.34
N LYS A 249 3.92 -19.15 18.90
CA LYS A 249 3.70 -20.57 19.22
C LYS A 249 4.46 -21.05 20.47
N ASN A 250 5.31 -20.19 21.04
CA ASN A 250 6.20 -20.52 22.14
C ASN A 250 7.11 -21.73 21.81
N THR A 251 7.75 -21.66 20.64
CA THR A 251 8.69 -22.66 20.11
C THR A 251 10.06 -22.04 19.84
N ALA A 252 11.03 -22.88 19.48
CA ALA A 252 12.37 -22.47 19.04
C ALA A 252 12.75 -23.27 17.77
N GLU A 253 11.76 -23.50 16.90
CA GLU A 253 11.90 -24.36 15.71
C GLU A 253 12.83 -23.72 14.67
N PHE A 254 12.83 -22.38 14.59
CA PHE A 254 13.49 -21.66 13.49
C PHE A 254 14.72 -20.87 13.92
N VAL A 255 15.19 -21.03 15.17
CA VAL A 255 16.37 -20.33 15.70
C VAL A 255 17.58 -20.51 14.79
N GLN A 256 17.90 -21.74 14.41
CA GLN A 256 19.03 -22.03 13.53
C GLN A 256 18.85 -21.41 12.13
N THR A 257 17.62 -21.39 11.61
CA THR A 257 17.34 -20.74 10.31
C THR A 257 17.53 -19.23 10.39
N CYS A 258 17.13 -18.59 11.50
CA CYS A 258 17.39 -17.18 11.72
C CYS A 258 18.89 -16.87 11.82
N GLU A 259 19.69 -17.73 12.45
CA GLU A 259 21.15 -17.60 12.50
C GLU A 259 21.80 -17.67 11.11
N ILE A 260 21.30 -18.56 10.24
CA ILE A 260 21.75 -18.63 8.83
C ILE A 260 21.42 -17.31 8.11
N ILE A 261 20.22 -16.76 8.30
CA ILE A 261 19.84 -15.48 7.69
C ILE A 261 20.76 -14.34 8.19
N ASP A 262 21.08 -14.32 9.48
CA ASP A 262 21.98 -13.31 10.05
C ASP A 262 23.40 -13.39 9.49
N GLU A 263 23.89 -14.61 9.26
CA GLU A 263 25.17 -14.81 8.60
C GLU A 263 25.14 -14.32 7.15
N ILE A 264 24.11 -14.67 6.36
CA ILE A 264 23.94 -14.19 4.98
C ILE A 264 23.91 -12.66 4.92
N LEU A 265 23.12 -12.02 5.80
CA LEU A 265 23.01 -10.57 5.89
C LEU A 265 24.30 -9.88 6.31
N SER A 266 25.27 -10.61 6.88
CA SER A 266 26.58 -10.08 7.27
C SER A 266 27.64 -10.16 6.18
N ARG A 267 27.35 -10.88 5.09
CA ARG A 267 28.26 -11.01 3.94
C ARG A 267 28.31 -9.71 3.15
N GLU A 268 29.45 -9.46 2.53
CA GLU A 268 29.61 -8.35 1.60
C GLU A 268 28.89 -8.69 0.29
N TYR A 269 28.05 -7.77 -0.19
CA TYR A 269 27.47 -7.90 -1.52
C TYR A 269 28.55 -7.63 -2.57
N VAL A 270 28.77 -8.60 -3.45
CA VAL A 270 29.62 -8.46 -4.62
C VAL A 270 28.72 -8.54 -5.84
N GLU A 271 28.67 -7.48 -6.63
CA GLU A 271 27.95 -7.48 -7.90
C GLU A 271 28.71 -8.41 -8.87
N TYR A 272 28.08 -9.53 -9.23
CA TYR A 272 28.68 -10.49 -10.16
C TYR A 272 28.51 -9.98 -11.58
N ASP A 273 29.60 -9.57 -12.21
CA ASP A 273 29.61 -9.20 -13.61
C ASP A 273 29.69 -10.46 -14.48
N PHE A 274 28.56 -10.88 -15.04
CA PHE A 274 28.49 -12.03 -15.95
C PHE A 274 29.20 -11.77 -17.29
N ASP A 275 29.56 -10.52 -17.60
CA ASP A 275 30.22 -10.17 -18.86
C ASP A 275 31.75 -10.35 -18.80
N GLU A 276 32.36 -10.57 -17.62
CA GLU A 276 33.81 -10.78 -17.49
C GLU A 276 34.26 -12.25 -17.72
N GLU A 277 33.34 -13.22 -17.79
CA GLU A 277 33.69 -14.65 -17.97
C GLU A 277 33.78 -15.12 -19.44
N ASP A 278 33.42 -14.28 -20.42
CA ASP A 278 33.47 -14.63 -21.85
C ASP A 278 34.80 -14.21 -22.55
N GLU A 279 35.78 -13.66 -21.83
CA GLU A 279 37.09 -13.23 -22.40
C GLU A 279 38.28 -14.20 -22.17
N GLU A 280 38.06 -15.42 -21.66
CA GLU A 280 39.10 -16.46 -21.64
C GLU A 280 38.58 -17.83 -22.15
N ASP A 281 38.58 -18.01 -23.48
CA ASP A 281 39.10 -19.20 -24.19
C ASP A 281 39.16 -19.04 -25.73
#